data_AF-A0A9D0XRY3-F1
#
_entry.id   AF-A0A9D0XRY3-F1
#
_cell.length_a   1.000
_cell.length_b   1.000
_cell.length_c   1.000
_cell.angle_alpha   90.00
_cell.angle_beta   90.00
_cell.angle_gamma   90.00
#
_symmetry.space_group_name_H-M   'P 1'
#
loop_
_entity.id
_entity.type
_entity.pdbx_description
1 polymer ?
#
loop_
_entity_poly.entity_id
_entity_poly.type
_entity_poly.pdbx_seq_one_letter_code
_entity_poly.pdbx_strand_id
1 'polypeptide(L)'
;MARLTRDLLSIYNLRTVRWQIVKRGKAYHAQGRVTIAEFTGDSATCIVRGSHGQRYTVVLRAEGKNRLATSCTCPYAAREGVCKHVVAATMAVRQYVVEVVENRWDFKLEQILEAPFPKRRRASDYVLVYSLRKDHLGRFRFVPLFVALSRWWQAPRERLDMEAFNRYLAEDLSWQQVARLVEKGLDPYACRNLPPDAVQTCNLMVSAARYYDYYYRVEGISIDRAAAFFPILAYQNVPVFLTKRKKVRCLRWHPQPVQVVGVLLRSQEGLSLDLGVSIGETKASFLKGNLVVLSADPAWVLAGDFLAPVANPEILKLPADLPIVVPPEEEETFRSRYFPRLAERLP
;
A
#
# COMPACT_ATOMS: atom_id res chain seq x y z
N MET A 1 24.42 -25.94 12.92
CA MET A 1 25.78 -26.54 12.75
C MET A 1 26.24 -26.31 11.31
N ALA A 2 27.54 -26.34 11.00
CA ALA A 2 28.00 -26.15 9.61
C ALA A 2 27.64 -27.38 8.76
N ARG A 3 27.15 -27.18 7.53
CA ARG A 3 26.68 -28.25 6.64
C ARG A 3 27.36 -28.17 5.28
N LEU A 4 27.49 -29.31 4.59
CA LEU A 4 27.93 -29.39 3.21
C LEU A 4 26.81 -28.94 2.27
N THR A 5 26.73 -27.64 2.01
CA THR A 5 25.78 -27.05 1.05
C THR A 5 26.35 -27.03 -0.37
N ARG A 6 25.47 -26.90 -1.36
CA ARG A 6 25.86 -26.70 -2.77
C ARG A 6 26.89 -25.58 -2.96
N ASP A 7 26.72 -24.48 -2.22
CA ASP A 7 27.60 -23.32 -2.28
C ASP A 7 28.94 -23.59 -1.61
N LEU A 8 28.93 -24.26 -0.44
CA LEU A 8 30.17 -24.63 0.25
C LEU A 8 31.03 -25.59 -0.57
N LEU A 9 30.39 -26.52 -1.29
CA LEU A 9 31.03 -27.50 -2.17
C LEU A 9 31.42 -26.94 -3.55
N SER A 10 31.47 -25.62 -3.70
CA SER A 10 32.05 -24.99 -4.88
C SER A 10 33.56 -25.28 -4.97
N ILE A 11 34.04 -25.65 -6.16
CA ILE A 11 35.48 -25.84 -6.41
C ILE A 11 36.28 -24.55 -6.16
N TYR A 12 35.63 -23.38 -6.19
CA TYR A 12 36.24 -22.09 -5.87
C TYR A 12 36.52 -21.91 -4.37
N ASN A 13 35.89 -22.71 -3.50
CA ASN A 13 36.16 -22.72 -2.06
C ASN A 13 37.34 -23.61 -1.67
N LEU A 14 37.85 -24.41 -2.61
CA LEU A 14 39.09 -25.16 -2.41
C LEU A 14 40.27 -24.17 -2.51
N ARG A 15 40.88 -23.86 -1.36
CA ARG A 15 41.99 -22.89 -1.29
C ARG A 15 43.16 -23.34 -2.17
N THR A 16 43.71 -22.39 -2.93
CA THR A 16 45.03 -22.50 -3.60
C THR A 16 45.20 -23.76 -4.46
N VAL A 17 44.30 -23.99 -5.43
CA VAL A 17 44.40 -25.12 -6.36
C VAL A 17 44.89 -24.67 -7.74
N ARG A 18 45.99 -25.26 -8.23
CA ARG A 18 46.47 -25.02 -9.59
C ARG A 18 45.43 -25.49 -10.62
N TRP A 19 45.23 -24.71 -11.68
CA TRP A 19 44.28 -25.02 -12.77
C TRP A 19 44.42 -26.45 -13.33
N GLN A 20 45.65 -26.95 -13.46
CA GLN A 20 45.92 -28.31 -13.95
C GLN A 20 45.33 -29.40 -13.03
N ILE A 21 45.32 -29.18 -11.72
CA ILE A 21 44.72 -30.10 -10.74
C ILE A 21 43.19 -30.06 -10.88
N VAL A 22 42.61 -28.87 -11.04
CA VAL A 22 41.16 -28.68 -11.27
C VAL A 22 40.73 -29.41 -12.55
N LYS A 23 41.45 -29.21 -13.67
CA LYS A 23 41.16 -29.87 -14.96
C LYS A 23 41.15 -31.39 -14.82
N ARG A 24 42.15 -31.95 -14.12
CA ARG A 24 42.23 -33.40 -13.87
C ARG A 24 41.13 -33.89 -12.94
N GLY A 25 40.78 -33.12 -11.91
CA GLY A 25 39.68 -33.46 -11.00
C GLY A 25 38.33 -33.49 -11.70
N LYS A 26 38.05 -32.49 -12.55
CA LYS A 26 36.87 -32.47 -13.42
C LYS A 26 36.79 -33.71 -14.31
N ALA A 27 37.91 -34.13 -14.91
CA ALA A 27 37.96 -35.34 -15.73
C ALA A 27 37.66 -36.61 -14.92
N TYR A 28 38.17 -36.71 -13.69
CA TYR A 28 37.90 -37.86 -12.81
C TYR A 28 36.42 -37.95 -12.42
N HIS A 29 35.82 -36.80 -12.11
CA HIS A 29 34.39 -36.69 -11.86
C HIS A 29 33.56 -37.12 -13.07
N ALA A 30 33.85 -36.55 -14.25
CA ALA A 30 33.14 -36.87 -15.49
C ALA A 30 33.25 -38.35 -15.90
N GLN A 31 34.35 -39.02 -15.52
CA GLN A 31 34.55 -40.45 -15.78
C GLN A 31 33.89 -41.37 -14.73
N GLY A 32 33.07 -40.83 -13.83
CA GLY A 32 32.36 -41.62 -12.81
C GLY A 32 33.30 -42.34 -11.82
N ARG A 33 34.49 -41.77 -11.55
CA ARG A 33 35.51 -42.43 -10.71
C ARG A 33 35.31 -42.25 -9.21
N VAL A 34 34.22 -41.61 -8.80
CA VAL A 34 33.96 -41.25 -7.41
C VAL A 34 32.72 -42.00 -6.93
N THR A 35 32.85 -42.67 -5.79
CA THR A 35 31.72 -43.26 -5.05
C THR A 35 31.61 -42.55 -3.71
N ILE A 36 30.42 -42.03 -3.39
CA ILE A 36 30.13 -41.47 -2.06
C ILE A 36 29.83 -42.66 -1.15
N ALA A 37 30.72 -42.95 -0.20
CA ALA A 37 30.57 -44.06 0.74
C ALA A 37 29.69 -43.68 1.93
N GLU A 38 29.77 -42.42 2.38
CA GLU A 38 29.01 -41.92 3.52
C GLU A 38 28.73 -40.42 3.36
N PHE A 39 27.55 -40.00 3.81
CA PHE A 39 27.15 -38.59 3.88
C PHE A 39 26.33 -38.35 5.14
N THR A 40 26.84 -37.50 6.04
CA THR A 40 26.20 -37.17 7.33
C THR A 40 25.56 -35.78 7.37
N GLY A 41 25.60 -35.04 6.25
CA GLY A 41 25.13 -33.66 6.16
C GLY A 41 26.24 -32.62 6.38
N ASP A 42 27.08 -32.80 7.39
CA ASP A 42 28.24 -31.95 7.70
C ASP A 42 29.57 -32.53 7.19
N SER A 43 29.60 -33.82 6.86
CA SER A 43 30.76 -34.54 6.36
C SER A 43 30.36 -35.51 5.24
N ALA A 44 31.31 -35.78 4.34
CA ALA A 44 31.16 -36.77 3.29
C ALA A 44 32.47 -37.54 3.09
N THR A 45 32.37 -38.86 3.01
CA THR A 45 33.50 -39.76 2.73
C THR A 45 33.33 -40.34 1.34
N CYS A 46 34.32 -40.14 0.49
CA CYS A 46 34.32 -40.58 -0.90
C CYS A 46 35.48 -41.55 -1.16
N ILE A 47 35.24 -42.55 -1.99
CA ILE A 47 36.25 -43.42 -2.55
C ILE A 47 36.49 -43.02 -4.01
N VAL A 48 37.73 -42.67 -4.34
CA VAL A 48 38.12 -42.21 -5.68
C VAL A 48 39.09 -43.19 -6.33
N ARG A 49 38.74 -43.68 -7.53
CA ARG A 49 39.59 -44.59 -8.32
C ARG A 49 40.69 -43.80 -9.05
N GLY A 50 41.94 -44.14 -8.76
CA GLY A 50 43.16 -43.65 -9.40
C GLY A 50 43.32 -44.11 -10.85
N SER A 51 44.37 -43.63 -11.53
CA SER A 51 44.63 -44.00 -12.93
C SER A 51 45.01 -45.46 -13.14
N HIS A 52 45.61 -46.10 -12.13
CA HIS A 52 46.07 -47.49 -12.20
C HIS A 52 45.26 -48.38 -11.24
N GLY A 53 43.98 -48.04 -11.01
CA GLY A 53 43.07 -48.84 -10.19
C GLY A 53 43.17 -48.66 -8.67
N GLN A 54 44.15 -47.92 -8.14
CA GLN A 54 44.24 -47.65 -6.71
C GLN A 54 43.00 -46.90 -6.20
N ARG A 55 42.60 -47.13 -4.95
CA ARG A 55 41.49 -46.42 -4.32
C ARG A 55 42.02 -45.45 -3.27
N TYR A 56 41.55 -44.22 -3.33
CA TYR A 56 41.89 -43.18 -2.37
C TYR A 56 40.64 -42.73 -1.64
N THR A 57 40.69 -42.75 -0.32
CA THR A 57 39.67 -42.14 0.54
C THR A 57 39.87 -40.64 0.57
N VAL A 58 38.79 -39.90 0.35
CA VAL A 58 38.67 -38.45 0.48
C VAL A 58 37.61 -38.13 1.52
N VAL A 59 37.91 -37.24 2.46
CA VAL A 59 36.94 -36.74 3.44
C VAL A 59 36.74 -35.25 3.21
N LEU A 60 35.49 -34.83 3.14
CA LEU A 60 35.06 -33.44 3.05
C LEU A 60 34.27 -33.10 4.32
N ARG A 61 34.60 -32.01 5.02
CA ARG A 61 33.90 -31.60 6.25
C ARG A 61 33.64 -30.10 6.28
N ALA A 62 32.44 -29.70 6.70
CA ALA A 62 32.09 -28.31 6.92
C ALA A 62 32.67 -27.81 8.25
N GLU A 63 33.59 -26.85 8.23
CA GLU A 63 34.19 -26.24 9.45
C GLU A 63 33.57 -24.88 9.82
N GLY A 64 32.58 -24.42 9.05
CA GLY A 64 31.91 -23.13 9.24
C GLY A 64 31.08 -22.77 8.02
N LYS A 65 30.43 -21.59 8.03
CA LYS A 65 29.54 -21.17 6.93
C LYS A 65 30.22 -21.16 5.54
N ASN A 66 31.52 -20.85 5.50
CA ASN A 66 32.28 -20.67 4.25
C ASN A 66 33.61 -21.43 4.23
N ARG A 67 33.79 -22.47 5.06
CA ARG A 67 35.07 -23.19 5.17
C ARG A 67 34.86 -24.68 4.99
N LEU A 68 35.47 -25.23 3.94
CA LEU A 68 35.48 -26.65 3.63
C LEU A 68 36.85 -27.23 3.98
N ALA A 69 36.90 -28.14 4.95
CA ALA A 69 38.06 -28.95 5.21
C ALA A 69 38.07 -30.17 4.30
N THR A 70 39.25 -30.52 3.80
CA THR A 70 39.43 -31.64 2.89
C THR A 70 40.65 -32.45 3.27
N SER A 71 40.55 -33.78 3.22
CA SER A 71 41.69 -34.68 3.34
C SER A 71 41.63 -35.75 2.25
N CYS A 72 42.79 -36.24 1.83
CA CYS A 72 42.87 -37.35 0.89
C CYS A 72 44.09 -38.22 1.21
N THR A 73 43.90 -39.53 1.14
CA THR A 73 44.95 -40.55 1.39
C THR A 73 45.97 -40.68 0.25
N CYS A 74 45.88 -39.87 -0.82
CA CYS A 74 46.82 -39.98 -1.92
C CYS A 74 48.17 -39.31 -1.59
N PRO A 75 49.30 -39.84 -2.11
CA PRO A 75 50.63 -39.29 -1.82
C PRO A 75 50.78 -37.81 -2.18
N TYR A 76 50.02 -37.34 -3.17
CA TYR A 76 50.04 -35.94 -3.60
C TYR A 76 49.38 -35.00 -2.57
N ALA A 77 48.26 -35.43 -1.97
CA ALA A 77 47.55 -34.62 -0.99
C ALA A 77 48.34 -34.44 0.31
N ALA A 78 49.17 -35.43 0.67
CA ALA A 78 50.08 -35.33 1.81
C ALA A 78 51.11 -34.19 1.68
N ARG A 79 51.40 -33.74 0.45
CA ARG A 79 52.37 -32.66 0.16
C ARG A 79 51.69 -31.31 -0.09
N GLU A 80 50.60 -31.30 -0.85
CA GLU A 80 50.00 -30.08 -1.43
C GLU A 80 48.61 -29.78 -0.84
N GLY A 81 48.09 -30.62 0.06
CA GLY A 81 46.76 -30.50 0.67
C GLY A 81 45.60 -30.86 -0.28
N VAL A 82 45.48 -30.18 -1.42
CA VAL A 82 44.37 -30.39 -2.38
C VAL A 82 44.86 -31.10 -3.64
N CYS A 83 44.34 -32.31 -3.87
CA CYS A 83 44.65 -33.10 -5.05
C CYS A 83 43.45 -33.20 -6.00
N LYS A 84 43.67 -33.79 -7.19
CA LYS A 84 42.60 -34.04 -8.17
C LYS A 84 41.45 -34.91 -7.62
N HIS A 85 41.73 -35.80 -6.66
CA HIS A 85 40.70 -36.63 -6.04
C HIS A 85 39.81 -35.80 -5.10
N VAL A 86 40.37 -34.84 -4.38
CA VAL A 86 39.60 -33.87 -3.58
C VAL A 86 38.66 -33.09 -4.49
N VAL A 87 39.18 -32.53 -5.60
CA VAL A 87 38.34 -31.81 -6.57
C VAL A 87 37.21 -32.70 -7.12
N ALA A 88 37.53 -33.94 -7.52
CA ALA A 88 36.54 -34.87 -8.05
C ALA A 88 35.47 -35.23 -7.01
N ALA A 89 35.87 -35.48 -5.76
CA ALA A 89 34.97 -35.76 -4.65
C ALA A 89 34.08 -34.56 -4.31
N THR A 90 34.65 -33.35 -4.25
CA THR A 90 33.88 -32.12 -4.02
C THR A 90 32.79 -31.93 -5.08
N MET A 91 33.09 -32.20 -6.35
CA MET A 91 32.09 -32.14 -7.42
C MET A 91 31.01 -33.22 -7.29
N ALA A 92 31.40 -34.47 -6.98
CA ALA A 92 30.46 -35.58 -6.82
C ALA A 92 29.49 -35.34 -5.65
N VAL A 93 30.02 -34.91 -4.50
CA VAL A 93 29.20 -34.59 -3.33
C VAL A 93 28.32 -33.38 -3.61
N ARG A 94 28.82 -32.36 -4.34
CA ARG A 94 27.98 -31.23 -4.75
C ARG A 94 26.79 -31.69 -5.59
N GLN A 95 27.04 -32.55 -6.58
CA GLN A 95 25.98 -33.10 -7.43
C GLN A 95 24.96 -33.91 -6.59
N TYR A 96 25.45 -34.78 -5.71
CA TYR A 96 24.58 -35.54 -4.80
C TYR A 96 23.75 -34.64 -3.88
N VAL A 97 24.32 -33.55 -3.36
CA VAL A 97 23.59 -32.57 -2.55
C VAL A 97 22.45 -31.94 -3.36
N VAL A 98 22.69 -31.58 -4.62
CA VAL A 98 21.67 -30.99 -5.49
C VAL A 98 20.57 -31.98 -5.86
N GLU A 99 20.94 -33.19 -6.26
CA GLU A 99 19.99 -34.16 -6.82
C GLU A 99 19.21 -34.90 -5.74
N VAL A 100 19.87 -35.23 -4.63
CA VAL A 100 19.31 -36.09 -3.58
C VAL A 100 18.98 -35.29 -2.34
N VAL A 101 19.96 -34.60 -1.74
CA VAL A 101 19.82 -34.02 -0.40
C VAL A 101 18.85 -32.85 -0.38
N GLU A 102 19.02 -31.87 -1.27
CA GLU A 102 18.18 -30.66 -1.35
C GLU A 102 16.72 -30.98 -1.71
N ASN A 103 16.46 -32.15 -2.30
CA ASN A 103 15.12 -32.59 -2.65
C ASN A 103 14.41 -33.34 -1.51
N ARG A 104 15.11 -33.77 -0.47
CA ARG A 104 14.47 -34.43 0.68
C ARG A 104 13.67 -33.43 1.52
N TRP A 105 12.50 -33.87 1.99
CA TRP A 105 11.59 -33.03 2.76
C TRP A 105 12.15 -32.64 4.14
N ASP A 106 12.91 -33.54 4.78
CA ASP A 106 13.52 -33.31 6.10
C ASP A 106 14.61 -32.25 6.02
N PHE A 107 15.45 -32.30 4.98
CA PHE A 107 16.45 -31.27 4.72
C PHE A 107 15.81 -29.89 4.47
N LYS A 108 14.72 -29.82 3.69
CA LYS A 108 13.96 -28.57 3.47
C LYS A 108 13.35 -28.04 4.77
N LEU A 109 12.81 -28.92 5.61
CA LEU A 109 12.20 -28.53 6.88
C LEU A 109 13.24 -27.98 7.85
N GLU A 110 14.39 -28.64 7.96
CA GLU A 110 15.51 -28.16 8.77
C GLU A 110 16.04 -26.80 8.27
N GLN A 111 16.12 -26.59 6.95
CA GLN A 111 16.47 -25.28 6.41
C GLN A 111 15.47 -24.19 6.80
N ILE A 112 14.17 -24.50 6.82
CA ILE A 112 13.14 -23.56 7.26
C ILE A 112 13.29 -23.26 8.77
N LEU A 113 13.57 -24.27 9.59
CA LEU A 113 13.74 -24.12 11.04
C LEU A 113 15.02 -23.34 11.41
N GLU A 114 16.10 -23.52 10.64
CA GLU A 114 17.37 -22.80 10.84
C GLU A 114 17.38 -21.41 10.19
N ALA A 115 16.48 -21.15 9.23
CA ALA A 115 16.39 -19.85 8.58
C ALA A 115 15.92 -18.78 9.58
N PRO A 116 16.64 -17.65 9.69
CA PRO A 116 16.15 -16.55 10.50
C PRO A 116 14.85 -16.04 9.88
N PHE A 117 13.74 -16.11 10.64
CA PHE A 117 12.51 -15.45 10.23
C PHE A 117 12.82 -13.96 10.04
N PRO A 118 12.55 -13.37 8.87
CA PRO A 118 12.75 -11.95 8.66
C PRO A 118 11.92 -11.22 9.71
N LYS A 119 12.58 -10.47 10.61
CA LYS A 119 11.89 -9.62 11.57
C LYS A 119 11.07 -8.63 10.76
N ARG A 120 9.74 -8.79 10.76
CA ARG A 120 8.82 -7.88 10.09
C ARG A 120 9.04 -6.50 10.70
N ARG A 121 9.59 -5.55 9.93
CA ARG A 121 9.69 -4.16 10.38
C ARG A 121 8.27 -3.68 10.64
N ARG A 122 7.93 -3.45 11.90
CA ARG A 122 6.63 -2.88 12.29
C ARG A 122 6.51 -1.52 11.62
N ALA A 123 5.43 -1.30 10.88
CA ALA A 123 5.15 0.02 10.32
C ALA A 123 5.07 1.04 11.46
N SER A 124 5.58 2.25 11.24
CA SER A 124 5.46 3.32 12.22
C SER A 124 4.01 3.75 12.34
N ASP A 125 3.56 4.01 13.57
CA ASP A 125 2.21 4.49 13.84
C ASP A 125 1.94 5.81 13.11
N TYR A 126 0.73 5.94 12.57
CA TYR A 126 0.30 7.11 11.82
C TYR A 126 -1.19 7.40 12.03
N VAL A 127 -1.62 8.57 11.58
CA VAL A 127 -3.04 8.91 11.43
C VAL A 127 -3.35 9.21 9.98
N LEU A 128 -4.57 8.89 9.58
CA LEU A 128 -5.09 9.07 8.23
C LEU A 128 -6.22 10.11 8.26
N VAL A 129 -6.08 11.13 7.43
CA VAL A 129 -7.06 12.21 7.27
C VAL A 129 -7.30 12.46 5.78
N TYR A 130 -8.47 12.98 5.45
CA TYR A 130 -8.81 13.30 4.06
C TYR A 130 -8.97 14.80 3.90
N SER A 131 -8.40 15.36 2.83
CA SER A 131 -8.57 16.76 2.47
C SER A 131 -9.43 16.88 1.21
N LEU A 132 -10.52 17.64 1.32
CA LEU A 132 -11.28 18.12 0.19
C LEU A 132 -10.75 19.50 -0.20
N ARG A 133 -10.21 19.65 -1.40
CA ARG A 133 -9.61 20.90 -1.87
C ARG A 133 -9.79 21.11 -3.35
N LYS A 134 -9.72 22.37 -3.80
CA LYS A 134 -9.79 22.72 -5.22
C LYS A 134 -8.39 22.65 -5.86
N ASP A 135 -8.30 22.11 -7.07
CA ASP A 135 -7.11 22.21 -7.91
C ASP A 135 -6.98 23.61 -8.54
N HIS A 136 -5.94 23.80 -9.37
CA HIS A 136 -5.70 25.07 -10.06
C HIS A 136 -6.80 25.45 -11.07
N LEU A 137 -7.61 24.48 -11.50
CA LEU A 137 -8.78 24.67 -12.37
C LEU A 137 -10.07 24.84 -11.57
N GLY A 138 -9.98 24.95 -10.24
CA GLY A 138 -11.13 25.12 -9.36
C GLY A 138 -11.96 23.86 -9.12
N ARG A 139 -11.52 22.69 -9.61
CA ARG A 139 -12.21 21.40 -9.48
C ARG A 139 -11.89 20.76 -8.15
N PHE A 140 -12.87 20.15 -7.51
CA PHE A 140 -12.63 19.44 -6.25
C PHE A 140 -11.80 18.17 -6.46
N ARG A 141 -10.91 17.93 -5.50
CA ARG A 141 -10.07 16.76 -5.37
C ARG A 141 -10.20 16.25 -3.95
N PHE A 142 -10.30 14.94 -3.82
CA PHE A 142 -10.33 14.24 -2.55
C PHE A 142 -8.97 13.62 -2.29
N VAL A 143 -8.31 14.03 -1.22
CA VAL A 143 -6.88 13.78 -1.04
C VAL A 143 -6.63 13.05 0.27
N PRO A 144 -6.29 11.74 0.22
CA PRO A 144 -5.85 11.02 1.40
C PRO A 144 -4.47 11.50 1.83
N LEU A 145 -4.34 11.82 3.12
CA LEU A 145 -3.12 12.29 3.75
C LEU A 145 -2.81 11.41 4.96
N PHE A 146 -1.55 11.02 5.11
CA PHE A 146 -1.09 10.38 6.34
C PHE A 146 -0.13 11.29 7.10
N VAL A 147 -0.16 11.18 8.42
CA VAL A 147 0.73 11.89 9.33
C VAL A 147 1.42 10.85 10.20
N ALA A 148 2.74 10.71 10.04
CA ALA A 148 3.53 9.86 10.91
C ALA A 148 3.56 10.45 12.32
N LEU A 149 3.15 9.69 13.35
CA LEU A 149 3.09 10.21 14.71
C LEU A 149 4.47 10.62 15.24
N SER A 150 5.54 9.95 14.79
CA SER A 150 6.92 10.31 15.13
C SER A 150 7.36 11.69 14.66
N ARG A 151 6.59 12.32 13.75
CA ARG A 151 6.88 13.67 13.22
C ARG A 151 5.92 14.73 13.73
N TRP A 152 4.83 14.34 14.38
CA TRP A 152 3.83 15.26 14.88
C TRP A 152 4.01 15.45 16.39
N TRP A 153 4.67 16.54 16.78
CA TRP A 153 5.10 16.74 18.17
C TRP A 153 3.95 17.00 19.14
N GLN A 154 2.84 17.55 18.65
CA GLN A 154 1.60 17.74 19.42
C GLN A 154 0.75 16.47 19.50
N ALA A 155 1.11 15.38 18.81
CA ALA A 155 0.28 14.19 18.80
C ALA A 155 -0.05 13.73 20.24
N PRO A 156 -1.29 13.29 20.51
CA PRO A 156 -1.68 12.78 21.82
C PRO A 156 -0.75 11.65 22.24
N ARG A 157 -0.13 11.79 23.42
CA ARG A 157 0.75 10.76 23.98
C ARG A 157 -0.05 9.57 24.52
N GLU A 158 -1.24 9.85 25.02
CA GLU A 158 -2.17 8.85 25.50
C GLU A 158 -2.92 8.18 24.35
N ARG A 159 -3.35 6.94 24.58
CA ARG A 159 -4.15 6.21 23.61
C ARG A 159 -5.60 6.70 23.70
N LEU A 160 -5.97 7.59 22.79
CA LEU A 160 -7.36 7.98 22.58
C LEU A 160 -8.11 6.87 21.86
N ASP A 161 -9.42 6.78 22.11
CA ASP A 161 -10.32 6.07 21.20
C ASP A 161 -10.45 6.83 19.87
N MET A 162 -11.11 6.19 18.91
CA MET A 162 -11.22 6.69 17.55
C MET A 162 -11.93 8.05 17.46
N GLU A 163 -13.03 8.21 18.20
CA GLU A 163 -13.86 9.41 18.14
C GLU A 163 -13.16 10.59 18.81
N ALA A 164 -12.57 10.36 19.98
CA ALA A 164 -11.75 11.32 20.69
C ALA A 164 -10.54 11.76 19.85
N PHE A 165 -9.88 10.83 19.14
CA PHE A 165 -8.78 11.17 18.26
C PHE A 165 -9.25 12.04 17.08
N ASN A 166 -10.35 11.68 16.43
CA ASN A 166 -10.89 12.47 15.32
C ASN A 166 -11.37 13.87 15.76
N ARG A 167 -11.89 14.00 16.98
CA ARG A 167 -12.19 15.31 17.59
C ARG A 167 -10.91 16.12 17.82
N TYR A 168 -9.88 15.50 18.38
CA TYR A 168 -8.57 16.15 18.58
C TYR A 168 -7.97 16.65 17.25
N LEU A 169 -8.06 15.87 16.18
CA LEU A 169 -7.62 16.28 14.84
C LEU A 169 -8.37 17.51 14.30
N ALA A 170 -9.62 17.72 14.72
CA ALA A 170 -10.42 18.87 14.34
C ALA A 170 -10.08 20.13 15.15
N GLU A 171 -9.65 19.96 16.40
CA GLU A 171 -9.28 21.04 17.32
C GLU A 171 -7.83 21.50 17.12
N ASP A 172 -6.88 20.54 17.04
CA ASP A 172 -5.46 20.81 16.81
C ASP A 172 -5.10 20.54 15.35
N LEU A 173 -4.89 21.63 14.60
CA LEU A 173 -4.58 21.62 13.18
C LEU A 173 -3.07 21.55 12.87
N SER A 174 -2.20 21.38 13.87
CA SER A 174 -0.74 21.35 13.69
C SER A 174 -0.24 20.19 12.84
N TRP A 175 -1.00 19.08 12.77
CA TRP A 175 -0.70 17.93 11.92
C TRP A 175 -0.55 18.29 10.44
N GLN A 176 -1.17 19.40 9.98
CA GLN A 176 -1.09 19.85 8.58
C GLN A 176 0.33 20.12 8.13
N GLN A 177 1.21 20.55 9.04
CA GLN A 177 2.60 20.89 8.72
C GLN A 177 3.44 19.67 8.36
N VAL A 178 3.00 18.49 8.79
CA VAL A 178 3.73 17.22 8.66
C VAL A 178 2.96 16.17 7.86
N ALA A 179 1.75 16.49 7.42
CA ALA A 179 0.92 15.66 6.57
C ALA A 179 1.56 15.43 5.20
N ARG A 180 1.41 14.20 4.69
CA ARG A 180 1.93 13.80 3.37
C ARG A 180 0.89 13.03 2.59
N LEU A 181 0.96 13.12 1.26
CA LEU A 181 0.12 12.34 0.36
C LEU A 181 0.33 10.84 0.58
N VAL A 182 -0.77 10.10 0.51
CA VAL A 182 -0.73 8.64 0.47
C VAL A 182 -0.42 8.20 -0.96
N GLU A 183 0.85 7.89 -1.24
CA GLU A 183 1.30 7.48 -2.58
C GLU A 183 1.29 5.96 -2.77
N LYS A 184 1.33 5.20 -1.67
CA LYS A 184 1.43 3.73 -1.63
C LYS A 184 0.48 3.18 -0.57
N GLY A 185 0.20 1.89 -0.66
CA GLY A 185 -0.61 1.21 0.35
C GLY A 185 -0.01 1.37 1.75
N LEU A 186 -0.88 1.71 2.70
CA LEU A 186 -0.54 1.85 4.11
C LEU A 186 -0.80 0.53 4.85
N ASP A 187 -0.08 0.30 5.95
CA ASP A 187 -0.34 -0.81 6.87
C ASP A 187 -1.61 -0.51 7.68
N PRO A 188 -2.71 -1.29 7.53
CA PRO A 188 -3.96 -1.07 8.23
C PRO A 188 -3.85 -1.11 9.75
N TYR A 189 -2.89 -1.86 10.28
CA TYR A 189 -2.76 -2.10 11.72
C TYR A 189 -1.87 -1.07 12.43
N ALA A 190 -1.26 -0.15 11.68
CA ALA A 190 -0.48 0.96 12.22
C ALA A 190 -1.25 2.30 12.26
N CYS A 191 -2.49 2.34 11.75
CA CYS A 191 -3.34 3.52 11.85
C CYS A 191 -3.91 3.66 13.27
N ARG A 192 -3.92 4.88 13.80
CA ARG A 192 -4.33 5.17 15.18
C ARG A 192 -5.71 5.79 15.32
N ASN A 193 -6.20 6.47 14.29
CA ASN A 193 -7.48 7.20 14.33
C ASN A 193 -8.59 6.56 13.47
N LEU A 194 -8.30 5.46 12.77
CA LEU A 194 -9.26 4.75 11.92
C LEU A 194 -9.06 3.24 12.02
N PRO A 195 -10.13 2.44 11.79
CA PRO A 195 -10.05 1.00 11.83
C PRO A 195 -9.36 0.43 10.57
N PRO A 196 -8.86 -0.82 10.61
CA PRO A 196 -8.13 -1.42 9.49
C PRO A 196 -8.90 -1.43 8.16
N ASP A 197 -10.22 -1.64 8.18
CA ASP A 197 -11.06 -1.63 7.00
C ASP A 197 -11.15 -0.23 6.34
N ALA A 198 -11.16 0.85 7.13
CA ALA A 198 -11.11 2.21 6.59
C ALA A 198 -9.77 2.53 5.91
N VAL A 199 -8.67 2.01 6.45
CA VAL A 199 -7.37 2.08 5.77
C VAL A 199 -7.38 1.27 4.48
N GLN A 200 -8.04 0.12 4.46
CA GLN A 200 -8.17 -0.66 3.23
C GLN A 200 -9.00 0.05 2.17
N THR A 201 -10.09 0.74 2.54
CA THR A 201 -10.82 1.63 1.63
C THR A 201 -9.87 2.66 1.00
N CYS A 202 -9.04 3.32 1.81
CA CYS A 202 -8.01 4.26 1.31
C CYS A 202 -7.03 3.59 0.33
N ASN A 203 -6.53 2.40 0.66
CA ASN A 203 -5.60 1.66 -0.20
C ASN A 203 -6.23 1.31 -1.55
N LEU A 204 -7.50 0.90 -1.56
CA LEU A 204 -8.26 0.62 -2.79
C LEU A 204 -8.46 1.89 -3.62
N MET A 205 -8.84 3.00 -2.98
CA MET A 205 -8.99 4.31 -3.64
C MET A 205 -7.68 4.76 -4.30
N VAL A 206 -6.57 4.73 -3.57
CA VAL A 206 -5.23 5.11 -4.08
C VAL A 206 -4.81 4.17 -5.21
N SER A 207 -5.08 2.87 -5.09
CA SER A 207 -4.76 1.89 -6.13
C SER A 207 -5.54 2.15 -7.43
N ALA A 208 -6.85 2.40 -7.32
CA ALA A 208 -7.72 2.68 -8.47
C ALA A 208 -7.36 4.01 -9.16
N ALA A 209 -6.88 5.00 -8.40
CA ALA A 209 -6.51 6.32 -8.90
C ALA A 209 -5.18 6.33 -9.68
N ARG A 210 -4.24 5.45 -9.31
CA ARG A 210 -2.85 5.43 -9.80
C ARG A 210 -2.67 5.41 -11.31
N TYR A 211 -3.52 4.69 -12.07
CA TYR A 211 -3.35 4.62 -13.52
C TYR A 211 -3.51 5.98 -14.20
N TYR A 212 -4.42 6.81 -13.71
CA TYR A 212 -4.77 8.09 -14.34
C TYR A 212 -3.99 9.26 -13.74
N ASP A 213 -3.81 9.29 -12.42
CA ASP A 213 -3.08 10.38 -11.75
C ASP A 213 -1.56 10.33 -12.04
N TYR A 214 -0.99 9.16 -12.33
CA TYR A 214 0.39 9.02 -12.79
C TYR A 214 0.66 9.79 -14.09
N TYR A 215 -0.32 9.80 -15.01
CA TYR A 215 -0.17 10.44 -16.32
C TYR A 215 -0.24 11.97 -16.23
N TYR A 216 -1.07 12.52 -15.34
CA TYR A 216 -1.32 13.96 -15.26
C TYR A 216 -0.63 14.66 -14.08
N ARG A 217 0.11 13.94 -13.22
CA ARG A 217 0.82 14.47 -12.04
C ARG A 217 -0.05 15.37 -11.14
N VAL A 218 -1.33 15.04 -11.02
CA VAL A 218 -2.27 15.82 -10.20
C VAL A 218 -2.31 15.22 -8.79
N GLU A 219 -2.35 16.04 -7.74
CA GLU A 219 -2.39 15.57 -6.35
C GLU A 219 -3.79 15.09 -5.94
N GLY A 220 -3.91 13.92 -5.33
CA GLY A 220 -5.18 13.37 -4.83
C GLY A 220 -5.99 12.61 -5.89
N ILE A 221 -7.28 12.45 -5.64
CA ILE A 221 -8.21 11.67 -6.46
C ILE A 221 -9.29 12.63 -7.00
N SER A 222 -9.67 12.50 -8.27
CA SER A 222 -10.79 13.27 -8.84
C SER A 222 -12.07 13.03 -8.05
N ILE A 223 -12.85 14.09 -7.82
CA ILE A 223 -14.04 14.01 -6.97
C ILE A 223 -15.05 12.96 -7.44
N ASP A 224 -15.29 12.82 -8.75
CA ASP A 224 -16.25 11.84 -9.31
C ASP A 224 -15.88 10.40 -8.95
N ARG A 225 -14.57 10.08 -9.01
CA ARG A 225 -14.07 8.75 -8.61
C ARG A 225 -14.11 8.56 -7.10
N ALA A 226 -13.78 9.59 -6.34
CA ALA A 226 -13.82 9.53 -4.89
C ALA A 226 -15.27 9.37 -4.37
N ALA A 227 -16.23 9.99 -5.05
CA ALA A 227 -17.65 9.94 -4.70
C ALA A 227 -18.23 8.52 -4.71
N ALA A 228 -17.70 7.62 -5.54
CA ALA A 228 -18.04 6.20 -5.52
C ALA A 228 -17.72 5.51 -4.17
N PHE A 229 -16.78 6.05 -3.40
CA PHE A 229 -16.40 5.54 -2.07
C PHE A 229 -17.05 6.30 -0.92
N PHE A 230 -17.69 7.45 -1.17
CA PHE A 230 -18.27 8.30 -0.12
C PHE A 230 -19.30 7.58 0.76
N PRO A 231 -20.16 6.66 0.28
CA PRO A 231 -21.04 5.89 1.16
C PRO A 231 -20.28 5.08 2.23
N ILE A 232 -19.18 4.43 1.81
CA ILE A 232 -18.34 3.62 2.71
C ILE A 232 -17.57 4.53 3.68
N LEU A 233 -17.01 5.63 3.17
CA LEU A 233 -16.28 6.60 4.00
C LEU A 233 -17.18 7.30 5.01
N ALA A 234 -18.44 7.56 4.65
CA ALA A 234 -19.46 8.12 5.54
C ALA A 234 -19.83 7.13 6.65
N TYR A 235 -20.04 5.86 6.30
CA TYR A 235 -20.27 4.81 7.29
C TYR A 235 -19.09 4.63 8.25
N GLN A 236 -17.86 4.70 7.72
CA GLN A 236 -16.62 4.65 8.50
C GLN A 236 -16.33 5.95 9.27
N ASN A 237 -17.16 6.99 9.11
CA ASN A 237 -17.05 8.31 9.72
C ASN A 237 -15.62 8.89 9.65
N VAL A 238 -14.97 8.77 8.49
CA VAL A 238 -13.58 9.21 8.33
C VAL A 238 -13.46 10.73 8.48
N PRO A 239 -12.39 11.26 9.08
CA PRO A 239 -12.21 12.69 9.22
C PRO A 239 -11.89 13.33 7.86
N VAL A 240 -12.77 14.21 7.40
CA VAL A 240 -12.60 14.98 6.16
C VAL A 240 -12.47 16.45 6.50
N PHE A 241 -11.53 17.13 5.84
CA PHE A 241 -11.24 18.53 6.04
C PHE A 241 -11.37 19.30 4.74
N LEU A 242 -12.14 20.39 4.74
CA LEU A 242 -12.15 21.34 3.63
C LEU A 242 -10.91 22.23 3.76
N THR A 243 -10.01 22.16 2.79
CA THR A 243 -8.78 22.97 2.76
C THR A 243 -8.88 24.03 1.68
N LYS A 244 -8.85 25.31 2.09
CA LYS A 244 -8.82 26.47 1.19
C LYS A 244 -7.66 27.39 1.60
N ARG A 245 -6.58 27.38 0.80
CA ARG A 245 -5.34 28.10 1.12
C ARG A 245 -4.83 27.67 2.51
N LYS A 246 -4.76 28.59 3.48
CA LYS A 246 -4.36 28.35 4.87
C LYS A 246 -5.53 28.02 5.82
N LYS A 247 -6.77 28.09 5.34
CA LYS A 247 -7.95 27.78 6.16
C LYS A 247 -8.31 26.32 6.01
N VAL A 248 -8.48 25.65 7.15
CA VAL A 248 -8.91 24.26 7.22
C VAL A 248 -10.05 24.18 8.21
N ARG A 249 -11.11 23.46 7.83
CA ARG A 249 -12.24 23.15 8.71
C ARG A 249 -12.65 21.70 8.53
N CYS A 250 -13.08 21.06 9.61
CA CYS A 250 -13.60 19.71 9.59
C CYS A 250 -15.00 19.68 8.95
N LEU A 251 -15.25 18.72 8.08
CA LEU A 251 -16.55 18.43 7.49
C LEU A 251 -17.20 17.24 8.20
N ARG A 252 -18.52 17.16 8.11
CA ARG A 252 -19.32 16.08 8.70
C ARG A 252 -20.00 15.27 7.62
N TRP A 253 -20.08 13.97 7.83
CA TRP A 253 -20.87 13.09 6.97
C TRP A 253 -22.35 13.18 7.36
N HIS A 254 -23.21 13.31 6.35
CA HIS A 254 -24.64 13.08 6.48
C HIS A 254 -25.00 11.89 5.57
N PRO A 255 -25.08 10.67 6.11
CA PRO A 255 -25.16 9.46 5.28
C PRO A 255 -26.53 9.25 4.62
N GLN A 256 -27.57 9.95 5.09
CA GLN A 256 -28.91 9.86 4.53
C GLN A 256 -29.04 10.76 3.30
N PRO A 257 -29.68 10.31 2.21
CA PRO A 257 -29.94 11.14 1.06
C PRO A 257 -30.77 12.38 1.39
N VAL A 258 -30.33 13.53 0.89
CA VAL A 258 -31.05 14.79 1.04
C VAL A 258 -31.79 15.15 -0.23
N GLN A 259 -32.96 15.75 -0.06
CA GLN A 259 -33.71 16.34 -1.17
C GLN A 259 -33.13 17.74 -1.45
N VAL A 260 -32.77 17.98 -2.71
CA VAL A 260 -32.49 19.33 -3.20
C VAL A 260 -33.81 19.90 -3.71
N VAL A 261 -34.19 21.07 -3.23
CA VAL A 261 -35.52 21.66 -3.47
C VAL A 261 -35.40 23.05 -4.10
N GLY A 262 -36.44 23.47 -4.81
CA GLY A 262 -36.57 24.85 -5.26
C GLY A 262 -36.83 25.77 -4.07
N VAL A 263 -36.05 26.85 -3.93
CA VAL A 263 -36.23 27.82 -2.85
C VAL A 263 -36.51 29.19 -3.45
N LEU A 264 -37.62 29.79 -3.02
CA LEU A 264 -37.93 31.19 -3.32
C LEU A 264 -37.51 32.07 -2.15
N LEU A 265 -36.64 33.03 -2.43
CA LEU A 265 -36.15 34.01 -1.47
C LEU A 265 -36.61 35.40 -1.91
N ARG A 266 -37.24 36.17 -1.02
CA ARG A 266 -37.60 37.56 -1.29
C ARG A 266 -36.47 38.49 -0.86
N SER A 267 -36.08 39.42 -1.72
CA SER A 267 -35.13 40.51 -1.45
C SER A 267 -35.72 41.86 -1.88
N GLN A 268 -34.96 42.94 -1.71
CA GLN A 268 -35.34 44.27 -2.24
C GLN A 268 -35.31 44.31 -3.78
N GLU A 269 -34.59 43.40 -4.42
CA GLU A 269 -34.45 43.30 -5.88
C GLU A 269 -35.52 42.39 -6.53
N GLY A 270 -36.42 41.80 -5.73
CA GLY A 270 -37.51 40.95 -6.20
C GLY A 270 -37.53 39.56 -5.58
N LEU A 271 -38.01 38.56 -6.33
CA LEU A 271 -38.01 37.15 -5.94
C LEU A 271 -36.83 36.43 -6.57
N SER A 272 -36.01 35.75 -5.78
CA SER A 272 -34.93 34.89 -6.27
C SER A 272 -35.34 33.43 -6.18
N LEU A 273 -35.38 32.75 -7.32
CA LEU A 273 -35.49 31.29 -7.40
C LEU A 273 -34.08 30.69 -7.35
N ASP A 274 -33.84 29.85 -6.35
CA ASP A 274 -32.57 29.17 -6.09
C ASP A 274 -32.81 27.67 -5.86
N LEU A 275 -31.73 26.90 -5.74
CA LEU A 275 -31.79 25.53 -5.21
C LEU A 275 -31.18 25.51 -3.82
N GLY A 276 -31.82 24.75 -2.93
CA GLY A 276 -31.38 24.62 -1.57
C GLY A 276 -31.55 23.22 -1.01
N VAL A 277 -30.91 23.02 0.13
CA VAL A 277 -30.94 21.78 0.90
C VAL A 277 -31.12 22.15 2.37
N SER A 278 -31.93 21.37 3.08
CA SER A 278 -32.06 21.47 4.54
C SER A 278 -31.56 20.18 5.20
N ILE A 279 -30.62 20.30 6.14
CA ILE A 279 -30.09 19.20 6.96
C ILE A 279 -30.21 19.61 8.42
N GLY A 280 -31.24 19.10 9.12
CA GLY A 280 -31.61 19.59 10.43
C GLY A 280 -31.89 21.10 10.39
N GLU A 281 -31.19 21.87 11.22
CA GLU A 281 -31.28 23.34 11.24
C GLU A 281 -30.44 24.03 10.16
N THR A 282 -29.54 23.29 9.50
CA THR A 282 -28.66 23.85 8.47
C THR A 282 -29.41 24.00 7.16
N LYS A 283 -29.50 25.24 6.66
CA LYS A 283 -30.06 25.56 5.34
C LYS A 283 -28.95 26.05 4.41
N ALA A 284 -28.71 25.32 3.33
CA ALA A 284 -27.71 25.64 2.32
C ALA A 284 -28.37 25.99 0.98
N SER A 285 -27.82 26.94 0.23
CA SER A 285 -28.29 27.29 -1.11
C SER A 285 -27.15 27.84 -1.98
N PHE A 286 -27.32 27.88 -3.30
CA PHE A 286 -26.27 28.43 -4.18
C PHE A 286 -26.11 29.93 -4.00
N LEU A 287 -27.22 30.67 -3.85
CA LEU A 287 -27.20 32.11 -3.60
C LEU A 287 -26.42 32.46 -2.32
N LYS A 288 -26.56 31.67 -1.25
CA LYS A 288 -25.79 31.83 -0.01
C LYS A 288 -24.32 31.41 -0.14
N GLY A 289 -23.93 30.79 -1.25
CA GLY A 289 -22.58 30.31 -1.51
C GLY A 289 -22.14 29.15 -0.61
N ASN A 290 -23.08 28.50 0.08
CA ASN A 290 -22.82 27.40 1.02
C ASN A 290 -23.40 26.05 0.55
N LEU A 291 -23.97 25.98 -0.65
CA LEU A 291 -24.27 24.73 -1.35
C LEU A 291 -23.35 24.57 -2.56
N VAL A 292 -22.75 23.39 -2.70
CA VAL A 292 -21.84 23.08 -3.81
C VAL A 292 -22.09 21.65 -4.27
N VAL A 293 -22.25 21.44 -5.58
CA VAL A 293 -22.25 20.10 -6.17
C VAL A 293 -20.82 19.58 -6.22
N LEU A 294 -20.58 18.44 -5.57
CA LEU A 294 -19.26 17.78 -5.58
C LEU A 294 -19.16 16.77 -6.71
N SER A 295 -20.22 15.98 -6.91
CA SER A 295 -20.31 14.96 -7.96
C SER A 295 -21.76 14.87 -8.41
N ALA A 296 -21.99 14.72 -9.71
CA ALA A 296 -23.32 14.49 -10.26
C ALA A 296 -23.68 13.00 -10.38
N ASP A 297 -22.66 12.13 -10.43
CA ASP A 297 -22.84 10.68 -10.54
C ASP A 297 -21.63 9.93 -9.91
N PRO A 298 -21.78 9.31 -8.72
CA PRO A 298 -22.97 9.37 -7.85
C PRO A 298 -23.18 10.79 -7.30
N ALA A 299 -24.42 11.18 -7.08
CA ALA A 299 -24.75 12.56 -6.72
C ALA A 299 -24.44 12.88 -5.25
N TRP A 300 -23.55 13.85 -5.05
CA TRP A 300 -23.11 14.32 -3.74
C TRP A 300 -22.95 15.83 -3.71
N VAL A 301 -23.34 16.43 -2.58
CA VAL A 301 -23.22 17.87 -2.32
C VAL A 301 -22.43 18.15 -1.06
N LEU A 302 -21.79 19.32 -1.03
CA LEU A 302 -21.31 19.99 0.18
C LEU A 302 -22.33 21.07 0.55
N ALA A 303 -23.06 20.84 1.65
CA ALA A 303 -24.08 21.75 2.18
C ALA A 303 -23.63 22.28 3.55
N GLY A 304 -23.13 23.51 3.58
CA GLY A 304 -22.50 24.09 4.77
C GLY A 304 -21.22 23.34 5.15
N ASP A 305 -21.28 22.56 6.24
CA ASP A 305 -20.22 21.67 6.71
C ASP A 305 -20.50 20.19 6.42
N PHE A 306 -21.63 19.86 5.79
CA PHE A 306 -22.06 18.49 5.56
C PHE A 306 -21.72 17.99 4.15
N LEU A 307 -21.21 16.77 4.07
CA LEU A 307 -21.15 15.96 2.85
C LEU A 307 -22.38 15.05 2.82
N ALA A 308 -23.24 15.19 1.82
CA ALA A 308 -24.50 14.45 1.76
C ALA A 308 -24.75 13.86 0.36
N PRO A 309 -25.29 12.62 0.26
CA PRO A 309 -25.80 12.08 -0.99
C PRO A 309 -27.11 12.78 -1.36
N VAL A 310 -27.41 12.88 -2.65
CA VAL A 310 -28.64 13.54 -3.13
C VAL A 310 -29.67 12.49 -3.56
N ALA A 311 -30.91 12.66 -3.10
CA ALA A 311 -32.02 11.75 -3.38
C ALA A 311 -32.59 11.91 -4.80
N ASN A 312 -32.54 13.13 -5.33
CA ASN A 312 -33.11 13.55 -6.61
C ASN A 312 -32.02 14.11 -7.56
N PRO A 313 -31.07 13.28 -8.03
CA PRO A 313 -29.86 13.72 -8.73
C PRO A 313 -30.12 14.45 -10.05
N GLU A 314 -31.28 14.22 -10.69
CA GLU A 314 -31.71 14.88 -11.92
C GLU A 314 -31.77 16.40 -11.80
N ILE A 315 -32.07 16.93 -10.62
CA ILE A 315 -32.15 18.37 -10.37
C ILE A 315 -30.78 19.07 -10.48
N LEU A 316 -29.69 18.32 -10.25
CA LEU A 316 -28.33 18.85 -10.37
C LEU A 316 -27.87 19.00 -11.82
N LYS A 317 -28.62 18.41 -12.77
CA LYS A 317 -28.37 18.52 -14.21
C LYS A 317 -29.13 19.69 -14.84
N LEU A 318 -29.96 20.40 -14.06
CA LEU A 318 -30.63 21.59 -14.55
C LEU A 318 -29.59 22.65 -14.96
N PRO A 319 -29.88 23.46 -16.00
CA PRO A 319 -28.94 24.47 -16.49
C PRO A 319 -28.48 25.42 -15.36
N ALA A 320 -27.21 25.82 -15.42
CA ALA A 320 -26.49 26.54 -14.36
C ALA A 320 -26.92 28.02 -14.16
N ASP A 321 -28.07 28.44 -14.69
CA ASP A 321 -28.53 29.83 -14.67
C ASP A 321 -29.25 30.21 -13.36
N LEU A 322 -29.06 29.40 -12.32
CA LEU A 322 -29.55 29.68 -10.97
C LEU A 322 -28.46 30.39 -10.16
N PRO A 323 -28.82 31.37 -9.31
CA PRO A 323 -30.19 31.81 -9.01
C PRO A 323 -30.80 32.69 -10.11
N ILE A 324 -32.12 32.58 -10.33
CA ILE A 324 -32.89 33.45 -11.23
C ILE A 324 -33.56 34.54 -10.40
N VAL A 325 -33.31 35.80 -10.73
CA VAL A 325 -33.97 36.95 -10.09
C VAL A 325 -35.16 37.40 -10.94
N VAL A 326 -36.35 37.38 -10.34
CA VAL A 326 -37.61 37.88 -10.90
C VAL A 326 -37.83 39.30 -10.38
N PRO A 327 -37.84 40.32 -11.24
CA PRO A 327 -38.07 41.70 -10.83
C PRO A 327 -39.43 41.89 -10.16
N PRO A 328 -39.58 42.87 -9.24
CA PRO A 328 -40.85 43.12 -8.55
C PRO A 328 -42.03 43.35 -9.50
N GLU A 329 -41.81 44.03 -10.63
CA GLU A 329 -42.82 44.33 -11.65
C GLU A 329 -43.34 43.11 -12.41
N GLU A 330 -42.59 42.01 -12.44
CA GLU A 330 -42.97 40.76 -13.13
C GLU A 330 -43.46 39.67 -12.16
N GLU A 331 -43.51 39.96 -10.85
CA GLU A 331 -43.80 38.97 -9.82
C GLU A 331 -45.16 38.27 -10.02
N GLU A 332 -46.21 39.01 -10.39
CA GLU A 332 -47.54 38.43 -10.61
C GLU A 332 -47.56 37.50 -11.83
N THR A 333 -46.86 37.87 -12.89
CA THR A 333 -46.67 37.02 -14.07
C THR A 333 -45.92 35.74 -13.70
N PHE A 334 -44.85 35.85 -12.89
CA PHE A 334 -44.13 34.70 -12.38
C PHE A 334 -45.02 33.76 -11.56
N ARG A 335 -45.75 34.30 -10.57
CA ARG A 335 -46.63 33.54 -9.66
C ARG A 335 -47.77 32.83 -10.38
N SER A 336 -48.42 33.49 -11.32
CA SER A 336 -49.59 32.94 -12.01
C SER A 336 -49.21 31.96 -13.12
N ARG A 337 -48.16 32.26 -13.90
CA ARG A 337 -47.84 31.51 -15.12
C ARG A 337 -46.74 30.46 -14.96
N TYR A 338 -45.71 30.75 -14.16
CA TYR A 338 -44.49 29.94 -14.12
C TYR A 338 -44.37 29.13 -12.83
N PHE A 339 -44.71 29.71 -11.67
CA PHE A 339 -44.56 29.04 -10.38
C PHE A 339 -45.31 27.71 -10.26
N PRO A 340 -46.58 27.55 -10.71
CA PRO A 340 -47.27 26.26 -10.61
C PRO A 340 -46.57 25.15 -11.40
N ARG A 341 -46.07 25.47 -12.60
CA ARG A 341 -45.33 24.53 -13.47
C ARG A 341 -43.93 24.22 -12.92
N LEU A 342 -43.31 25.18 -12.24
CA LEU A 342 -42.03 24.99 -11.58
C LEU A 342 -42.18 24.09 -10.35
N ALA A 343 -43.21 24.28 -9.53
CA ALA A 343 -43.48 23.46 -8.36
C ALA A 343 -43.73 21.97 -8.70
N GLU A 344 -44.25 21.67 -9.90
CA GLU A 344 -44.37 20.29 -10.41
C GLU A 344 -43.02 19.64 -10.74
N ARG A 345 -41.99 20.44 -11.05
CA ARG A 345 -40.66 19.97 -11.49
C ARG A 345 -39.56 20.14 -10.44
N LEU A 346 -39.73 21.11 -9.55
CA LEU A 346 -38.84 21.50 -8.47
C LEU A 346 -39.64 21.39 -7.17
N PRO A 347 -39.59 20.24 -6.48
CA PRO A 347 -40.29 20.06 -5.21
C PRO A 347 -39.77 21.00 -4.12
#